data_AF-A0A0U3MTZ7-F1
#
_entry.id   AF-A0A0U3MTZ7-F1
#
_cell.length_a   1.000
_cell.length_b   1.000
_cell.length_c   1.000
_cell.angle_alpha   90.00
_cell.angle_beta   90.00
_cell.angle_gamma   90.00
#
_symmetry.space_group_name_H-M   'P 1'
#
loop_
_entity.id
_entity.type
_entity.pdbx_description
1 polymer ?
#
loop_
_entity_poly.entity_id
_entity_poly.type
_entity_poly.pdbx_seq_one_letter_code
_entity_poly.pdbx_strand_id
1 'polypeptide(L)'
;MSNLLISLGHGKNKKGGYDPGAVGNGTSEAEWLRGQFLVSLKKYAAGKIDFYEQDMYANREASTISGYKDIIELHLDAAGASAKGGHIIIAKGFNPDALDKRLGETVKRNFGLRANTMFDNRNDLLNLNTFAKRGISYRLVELCFITNKANMDYFKANYDKVAKELVQDILNTTIASKPAQKEEATVTADKRSKKFKVGDKVRLTSGAKSWKGSSNFTISSFKSEYIVNWLNVDGTIYIKPVGADWGGNVYEHDIEYARSNDIQKDDIIKLRGPKATNWVGGAKITDDMRTPEYSVRYREGNVLYIDSGTFRGEIYDWDAVKVK
;
A
#
# COMPACT_ATOMS: atom_id res chain seq x y z
N MET A 1 5.42 29.17 -0.18
CA MET A 1 4.30 28.22 -0.33
C MET A 1 4.10 27.98 -1.82
N SER A 2 3.93 26.74 -2.24
CA SER A 2 3.61 26.41 -3.63
C SER A 2 2.25 26.98 -4.02
N ASN A 3 2.04 27.37 -5.28
CA ASN A 3 0.72 27.70 -5.81
C ASN A 3 0.01 26.46 -6.42
N LEU A 4 0.62 25.29 -6.31
CA LEU A 4 0.14 24.00 -6.82
C LEU A 4 -0.06 23.02 -5.67
N LEU A 5 -1.19 22.32 -5.68
CA LEU A 5 -1.52 21.26 -4.71
C LEU A 5 -1.87 19.97 -5.44
N ILE A 6 -1.26 18.85 -5.03
CA ILE A 6 -1.74 17.52 -5.35
C ILE A 6 -2.51 16.98 -4.15
N SER A 7 -3.79 16.66 -4.33
CA SER A 7 -4.61 15.91 -3.38
C SER A 7 -4.62 14.44 -3.75
N LEU A 8 -4.49 13.55 -2.77
CA LEU A 8 -4.63 12.11 -2.97
C LEU A 8 -6.03 11.68 -2.53
N GLY A 9 -6.80 11.10 -3.45
CA GLY A 9 -8.15 10.61 -3.19
C GLY A 9 -8.23 9.70 -1.96
N HIS A 10 -9.38 9.72 -1.29
CA HIS A 10 -9.70 8.87 -0.14
C HIS A 10 -8.67 9.01 1.01
N GLY A 11 -8.56 7.99 1.86
CA GLY A 11 -7.57 7.88 2.92
C GLY A 11 -8.09 8.26 4.31
N LYS A 12 -7.16 8.69 5.18
CA LYS A 12 -7.48 9.00 6.56
C LYS A 12 -8.20 10.34 6.67
N ASN A 13 -9.30 10.38 7.41
CA ASN A 13 -9.95 11.61 7.81
C ASN A 13 -9.47 12.09 9.20
N LYS A 14 -9.71 13.37 9.51
CA LYS A 14 -9.29 14.02 10.77
C LYS A 14 -9.89 13.39 12.01
N LYS A 15 -11.04 12.73 11.88
CA LYS A 15 -11.75 12.06 12.98
C LYS A 15 -11.28 10.62 13.20
N GLY A 16 -10.24 10.18 12.47
CA GLY A 16 -9.65 8.86 12.62
C GLY A 16 -10.27 7.75 11.78
N GLY A 17 -11.31 8.05 10.99
CA GLY A 17 -11.83 7.11 10.00
C GLY A 17 -10.92 6.99 8.78
N TYR A 18 -11.10 5.91 8.03
CA TYR A 18 -10.31 5.60 6.85
C TYR A 18 -11.23 5.19 5.70
N ASP A 19 -11.14 5.90 4.59
CA ASP A 19 -11.77 5.54 3.32
C ASP A 19 -10.70 4.87 2.44
N PRO A 20 -10.82 3.59 2.07
CA PRO A 20 -9.88 2.96 1.16
C PRO A 20 -10.04 3.43 -0.29
N GLY A 21 -11.19 4.01 -0.65
CA GLY A 21 -11.62 4.13 -2.05
C GLY A 21 -11.93 2.76 -2.66
N ALA A 22 -11.87 2.67 -3.98
CA ALA A 22 -11.99 1.41 -4.67
C ALA A 22 -10.83 0.45 -4.32
N VAL A 23 -11.12 -0.84 -4.42
CA VAL A 23 -10.18 -1.92 -4.11
C VAL A 23 -10.12 -2.86 -5.30
N GLY A 24 -8.92 -3.21 -5.73
CA GLY A 24 -8.72 -4.06 -6.89
C GLY A 24 -7.25 -4.45 -7.06
N ASN A 25 -7.01 -5.63 -7.64
CA ASN A 25 -5.67 -6.10 -7.97
C ASN A 25 -4.67 -6.04 -6.79
N GLY A 26 -5.17 -6.34 -5.58
CA GLY A 26 -4.38 -6.46 -4.34
C GLY A 26 -3.88 -5.14 -3.75
N THR A 27 -4.62 -4.04 -3.92
CA THR A 27 -4.41 -2.75 -3.26
C THR A 27 -5.73 -1.98 -3.20
N SER A 28 -5.81 -0.95 -2.36
CA SER A 28 -6.82 0.10 -2.48
C SER A 28 -6.26 1.35 -3.19
N GLU A 29 -7.14 2.26 -3.61
CA GLU A 29 -6.75 3.58 -4.12
C GLU A 29 -5.89 4.34 -3.11
N ALA A 30 -6.39 4.44 -1.88
CA ALA A 30 -5.75 5.18 -0.82
C ALA A 30 -4.35 4.63 -0.51
N GLU A 31 -4.18 3.31 -0.52
CA GLU A 31 -2.91 2.62 -0.31
C GLU A 31 -1.93 2.85 -1.48
N TRP A 32 -2.39 2.68 -2.72
CA TRP A 32 -1.53 2.80 -3.90
C TRP A 32 -0.98 4.22 -4.03
N LEU A 33 -1.87 5.21 -3.95
CA LEU A 33 -1.51 6.62 -4.12
C LEU A 33 -0.55 7.11 -3.03
N ARG A 34 -0.71 6.64 -1.78
CA ARG A 34 0.15 7.02 -0.63
C ARG A 34 1.40 6.16 -0.46
N GLY A 35 1.52 5.08 -1.23
CA GLY A 35 2.68 4.20 -1.23
C GLY A 35 3.87 4.77 -2.01
N GLN A 36 4.50 3.92 -2.82
CA GLN A 36 5.68 4.30 -3.62
C GLN A 36 5.41 5.43 -4.61
N PHE A 37 4.16 5.57 -5.05
CA PHE A 37 3.79 6.62 -5.99
C PHE A 37 3.93 8.02 -5.39
N LEU A 38 3.47 8.25 -4.16
CA LEU A 38 3.67 9.52 -3.44
C LEU A 38 5.16 9.85 -3.24
N VAL A 39 5.98 8.85 -2.92
CA VAL A 39 7.43 9.03 -2.77
C VAL A 39 8.04 9.56 -4.07
N SER A 40 7.69 8.96 -5.21
CA SER A 40 8.15 9.44 -6.52
C SER A 40 7.58 10.81 -6.88
N LEU A 41 6.31 11.11 -6.59
CA LEU A 41 5.72 12.43 -6.83
C LEU A 41 6.48 13.51 -6.05
N LYS A 42 6.73 13.30 -4.75
CA LYS A 42 7.49 14.25 -3.91
C LYS A 42 8.93 14.44 -4.41
N LYS A 43 9.60 13.35 -4.80
CA LYS A 43 10.95 13.38 -5.39
C LYS A 43 11.00 14.31 -6.59
N TYR A 44 10.08 14.17 -7.54
CA TYR A 44 10.08 15.00 -8.75
C TYR A 44 9.53 16.41 -8.53
N ALA A 45 8.61 16.59 -7.57
CA ALA A 45 8.06 17.90 -7.23
C ALA A 45 9.14 18.85 -6.68
N ALA A 46 10.18 18.31 -6.02
CA ALA A 46 11.31 19.08 -5.51
C ALA A 46 10.89 20.35 -4.72
N GLY A 47 9.84 20.22 -3.90
CA GLY A 47 9.30 21.32 -3.08
C GLY A 47 8.46 22.36 -3.84
N LYS A 48 8.22 22.19 -5.14
CA LYS A 48 7.42 23.09 -5.99
C LYS A 48 5.93 22.75 -6.03
N ILE A 49 5.52 21.65 -5.40
CA ILE A 49 4.13 21.20 -5.32
C ILE A 49 3.88 20.77 -3.87
N ASP A 50 2.79 21.26 -3.29
CA ASP A 50 2.33 20.83 -1.97
C ASP A 50 1.47 19.56 -2.11
N PHE A 51 1.40 18.75 -1.06
CA PHE A 51 0.65 17.50 -1.05
C PHE A 51 -0.39 17.49 0.07
N TYR A 52 -1.64 17.18 -0.29
CA TYR A 52 -2.71 16.91 0.65
C TYR A 52 -2.94 15.39 0.73
N GLU A 53 -2.51 14.79 1.84
CA GLU A 53 -2.45 13.33 2.01
C GLU A 53 -3.60 12.76 2.83
N GLN A 54 -4.56 13.58 3.24
CA GLN A 54 -5.77 13.14 3.93
C GLN A 54 -6.95 13.02 2.96
N ASP A 55 -8.10 12.57 3.44
CA ASP A 55 -9.33 12.58 2.66
C ASP A 55 -9.97 13.98 2.67
N MET A 56 -9.78 14.74 1.59
CA MET A 56 -10.27 16.12 1.48
C MET A 56 -11.80 16.17 1.51
N TYR A 57 -12.44 15.18 0.89
CA TYR A 57 -13.89 15.07 0.85
C TYR A 57 -14.43 14.82 2.26
N ALA A 58 -13.97 13.76 2.95
CA ALA A 58 -14.43 13.42 4.29
C ALA A 58 -14.14 14.55 5.30
N ASN A 59 -13.04 15.29 5.13
CA ASN A 59 -12.69 16.42 5.97
C ASN A 59 -13.47 17.71 5.65
N ARG A 60 -14.22 17.75 4.54
CA ARG A 60 -14.98 18.92 4.06
C ARG A 60 -14.11 20.17 3.88
N GLU A 61 -12.86 20.00 3.44
CA GLU A 61 -11.86 21.08 3.39
C GLU A 61 -11.80 21.82 2.06
N ALA A 62 -12.56 21.41 1.05
CA ALA A 62 -12.66 22.16 -0.20
C ALA A 62 -13.19 23.60 0.00
N SER A 63 -13.86 23.91 1.12
CA SER A 63 -14.32 25.26 1.46
C SER A 63 -13.23 26.12 2.12
N THR A 64 -12.21 25.53 2.72
CA THR A 64 -11.20 26.21 3.54
C THR A 64 -9.83 26.26 2.88
N ILE A 65 -9.47 25.25 2.08
CA ILE A 65 -8.20 25.21 1.33
C ILE A 65 -8.10 26.44 0.42
N SER A 66 -7.02 27.19 0.51
CA SER A 66 -6.80 28.43 -0.23
C SER A 66 -5.30 28.64 -0.46
N GLY A 67 -4.92 29.67 -1.23
CA GLY A 67 -3.52 29.95 -1.56
C GLY A 67 -2.95 29.16 -2.73
N TYR A 68 -3.73 28.23 -3.29
CA TYR A 68 -3.39 27.46 -4.49
C TYR A 68 -4.12 28.01 -5.71
N LYS A 69 -3.39 28.12 -6.82
CA LYS A 69 -3.94 28.43 -8.14
C LYS A 69 -4.58 27.17 -8.75
N ASP A 70 -3.86 26.06 -8.66
CA ASP A 70 -4.23 24.80 -9.30
C ASP A 70 -4.16 23.64 -8.29
N ILE A 71 -5.31 23.00 -8.08
CA ILE A 71 -5.46 21.76 -7.30
C ILE A 71 -5.72 20.56 -8.21
N ILE A 72 -4.90 19.52 -8.11
CA ILE A 72 -4.99 18.29 -8.88
C ILE A 72 -5.32 17.15 -7.90
N GLU A 73 -6.50 16.57 -7.98
CA GLU A 73 -6.87 15.41 -7.15
C GLU A 73 -6.64 14.11 -7.92
N LEU A 74 -5.84 13.19 -7.39
CA LEU A 74 -5.51 11.91 -8.05
C LEU A 74 -6.39 10.78 -7.49
N HIS A 75 -6.95 9.97 -8.38
CA HIS A 75 -7.77 8.78 -8.09
C HIS A 75 -7.43 7.63 -9.06
N LEU A 76 -7.99 6.45 -8.79
CA LEU A 76 -8.03 5.31 -9.70
C LEU A 76 -9.48 4.80 -9.87
N ASP A 77 -9.99 4.90 -11.08
CA ASP A 77 -11.38 4.55 -11.40
C ASP A 77 -11.68 3.05 -11.16
N ALA A 78 -12.96 2.72 -11.03
CA ALA A 78 -13.42 1.35 -10.82
C ALA A 78 -14.73 1.07 -11.58
N ALA A 79 -14.72 -0.03 -12.32
CA ALA A 79 -15.90 -0.60 -12.97
C ALA A 79 -15.67 -2.11 -13.17
N GLY A 80 -16.34 -2.72 -14.15
CA GLY A 80 -16.05 -4.10 -14.54
C GLY A 80 -14.57 -4.27 -14.95
N ALA A 81 -14.01 -5.47 -14.74
CA ALA A 81 -12.57 -5.74 -14.91
C ALA A 81 -12.01 -5.44 -16.32
N SER A 82 -12.86 -5.30 -17.34
CA SER A 82 -12.48 -4.94 -18.70
C SER A 82 -12.39 -3.43 -18.95
N ALA A 83 -12.97 -2.59 -18.08
CA ALA A 83 -12.82 -1.14 -18.13
C ALA A 83 -11.35 -0.77 -17.96
N LYS A 84 -10.89 0.26 -18.67
CA LYS A 84 -9.45 0.60 -18.75
C LYS A 84 -9.24 2.04 -19.20
N GLY A 85 -8.02 2.51 -19.01
CA GLY A 85 -7.61 3.88 -19.34
C GLY A 85 -7.96 4.85 -18.23
N GLY A 86 -7.66 6.12 -18.44
CA GLY A 86 -8.00 7.18 -17.48
C GLY A 86 -8.68 8.37 -18.17
N HIS A 87 -9.03 9.36 -17.39
CA HIS A 87 -9.61 10.61 -17.88
C HIS A 87 -9.43 11.75 -16.87
N ILE A 88 -9.69 12.98 -17.31
CA ILE A 88 -9.67 14.17 -16.48
C ILE A 88 -11.09 14.66 -16.29
N ILE A 89 -11.54 14.74 -15.04
CA ILE A 89 -12.83 15.29 -14.66
C ILE A 89 -12.67 16.78 -14.37
N ILE A 90 -13.49 17.59 -15.04
CA ILE A 90 -13.56 19.05 -14.91
C ILE A 90 -14.99 19.51 -14.61
N ALA A 91 -15.15 20.71 -14.07
CA ALA A 91 -16.46 21.21 -13.69
C ALA A 91 -17.36 21.40 -14.92
N LYS A 92 -18.65 21.07 -14.78
CA LYS A 92 -19.62 21.29 -15.86
C LYS A 92 -19.69 22.77 -16.23
N GLY A 93 -19.66 23.06 -17.53
CA GLY A 93 -19.66 24.42 -18.08
C GLY A 93 -18.27 25.06 -18.19
N PHE A 94 -17.22 24.39 -17.72
CA PHE A 94 -15.83 24.80 -17.92
C PHE A 94 -15.24 24.06 -19.12
N ASN A 95 -14.30 24.73 -19.80
CA ASN A 95 -13.51 24.12 -20.86
C ASN A 95 -12.16 23.63 -20.29
N PRO A 96 -11.62 22.50 -20.78
CA PRO A 96 -10.31 22.02 -20.36
C PRO A 96 -9.23 23.04 -20.72
N ASP A 97 -8.37 23.35 -19.75
CA ASP A 97 -7.26 24.27 -19.92
C ASP A 97 -5.98 23.59 -20.43
N ALA A 98 -4.87 24.32 -20.46
CA ALA A 98 -3.59 23.78 -20.91
C ALA A 98 -3.02 22.72 -19.95
N LEU A 99 -3.26 22.83 -18.65
CA LEU A 99 -2.84 21.85 -17.66
C LEU A 99 -3.67 20.57 -17.80
N ASP A 100 -5.00 20.68 -17.95
CA ASP A 100 -5.89 19.53 -18.17
C ASP A 100 -5.45 18.72 -19.40
N LYS A 101 -5.10 19.40 -20.50
CA LYS A 101 -4.61 18.75 -21.73
C LYS A 101 -3.29 18.02 -21.53
N ARG A 102 -2.32 18.61 -20.82
CA ARG A 102 -1.05 17.94 -20.53
C ARG A 102 -1.27 16.70 -19.65
N LEU A 103 -2.04 16.83 -18.57
CA LEU A 103 -2.39 15.71 -17.70
C LEU A 103 -3.10 14.59 -18.48
N GLY A 104 -4.08 14.94 -19.31
CA GLY A 104 -4.80 13.99 -20.15
C GLY A 104 -3.89 13.25 -21.14
N GLU A 105 -2.90 13.93 -21.74
CA GLU A 105 -1.91 13.28 -22.59
C GLU A 105 -0.96 12.38 -21.80
N THR A 106 -0.55 12.72 -20.58
CA THR A 106 0.20 11.80 -19.70
C THR A 106 -0.61 10.55 -19.38
N VAL A 107 -1.89 10.70 -19.05
CA VAL A 107 -2.81 9.57 -18.78
C VAL A 107 -2.93 8.70 -20.03
N LYS A 108 -3.21 9.29 -21.18
CA LYS A 108 -3.32 8.59 -22.47
C LYS A 108 -2.05 7.81 -22.82
N ARG A 109 -0.87 8.42 -22.67
CA ARG A 109 0.42 7.78 -22.96
C ARG A 109 0.69 6.55 -22.12
N ASN A 110 0.26 6.55 -20.85
CA ASN A 110 0.59 5.50 -19.90
C ASN A 110 -0.51 4.42 -19.78
N PHE A 111 -1.78 4.81 -19.87
CA PHE A 111 -2.89 3.92 -19.54
C PHE A 111 -3.93 3.81 -20.66
N GLY A 112 -3.88 4.70 -21.67
CA GLY A 112 -4.97 4.91 -22.61
C GLY A 112 -6.08 5.79 -22.02
N LEU A 113 -7.16 6.00 -22.78
CA LEU A 113 -8.29 6.83 -22.38
C LEU A 113 -9.52 6.00 -22.04
N ARG A 114 -10.22 6.37 -20.97
CA ARG A 114 -11.51 5.79 -20.60
C ARG A 114 -12.50 6.02 -21.74
N ALA A 115 -12.96 4.93 -22.36
CA ALA A 115 -13.88 4.97 -23.50
C ALA A 115 -13.45 5.93 -24.63
N ASN A 116 -12.13 6.07 -24.87
CA ASN A 116 -11.54 7.01 -25.83
C ASN A 116 -11.85 8.50 -25.58
N THR A 117 -12.34 8.83 -24.38
CA THR A 117 -12.71 10.19 -23.99
C THR A 117 -11.74 10.70 -22.93
N MET A 118 -11.12 11.85 -23.22
CA MET A 118 -10.12 12.45 -22.32
C MET A 118 -10.73 13.29 -21.20
N PHE A 119 -11.80 14.02 -21.50
CA PHE A 119 -12.40 14.98 -20.57
C PHE A 119 -13.83 14.58 -20.22
N ASP A 120 -14.15 14.69 -18.93
CA ASP A 120 -15.46 14.38 -18.40
C ASP A 120 -15.97 15.56 -17.57
N ASN A 121 -16.99 16.25 -18.09
CA ASN A 121 -17.57 17.43 -17.45
C ASN A 121 -18.64 17.02 -16.44
N ARG A 122 -18.38 17.23 -15.15
CA ARG A 122 -19.25 16.79 -14.04
C ARG A 122 -19.67 17.91 -13.11
N ASN A 123 -20.81 17.74 -12.46
CA ASN A 123 -21.36 18.67 -11.46
C ASN A 123 -21.93 17.95 -10.22
N ASP A 124 -21.55 16.69 -10.02
CA ASP A 124 -22.01 15.82 -8.94
C ASP A 124 -20.90 15.53 -7.90
N LEU A 125 -19.74 16.18 -8.03
CA LEU A 125 -18.60 16.00 -7.11
C LEU A 125 -18.42 17.23 -6.20
N LEU A 126 -18.43 17.01 -4.88
CA LEU A 126 -18.42 18.08 -3.87
C LEU A 126 -17.17 18.99 -3.98
N ASN A 127 -15.96 18.41 -4.00
CA ASN A 127 -14.72 19.19 -4.03
C ASN A 127 -14.65 20.02 -5.32
N LEU A 128 -14.89 19.37 -6.47
CA LEU A 128 -14.95 20.01 -7.79
C LEU A 128 -15.90 21.21 -7.81
N ASN A 129 -17.14 21.01 -7.38
CA ASN A 129 -18.15 22.07 -7.35
C ASN A 129 -17.80 23.20 -6.38
N THR A 130 -17.19 22.86 -5.23
CA THR A 130 -16.82 23.85 -4.22
C THR A 130 -15.68 24.74 -4.70
N PHE A 131 -14.63 24.17 -5.29
CA PHE A 131 -13.53 24.97 -5.84
C PHE A 131 -13.96 25.78 -7.06
N ALA A 132 -14.80 25.22 -7.95
CA ALA A 132 -15.34 25.95 -9.08
C ALA A 132 -16.12 27.21 -8.64
N LYS A 133 -16.97 27.09 -7.62
CA LYS A 133 -17.71 28.24 -7.03
C LYS A 133 -16.78 29.30 -6.42
N ARG A 134 -15.59 28.88 -5.97
CA ARG A 134 -14.59 29.76 -5.36
C ARG A 134 -13.61 30.35 -6.37
N GLY A 135 -13.76 30.04 -7.67
CA GLY A 135 -12.83 30.50 -8.70
C GLY A 135 -11.43 29.92 -8.58
N ILE A 136 -11.28 28.78 -7.89
CA ILE A 136 -10.00 28.07 -7.75
C ILE A 136 -10.00 26.94 -8.78
N SER A 137 -8.95 26.87 -9.60
CA SER A 137 -8.84 25.80 -10.59
C SER A 137 -8.72 24.46 -9.86
N TYR A 138 -9.54 23.48 -10.27
CA TYR A 138 -9.55 22.14 -9.72
C TYR A 138 -9.86 21.13 -10.84
N ARG A 139 -9.14 20.01 -10.84
CA ARG A 139 -9.41 18.85 -11.69
C ARG A 139 -9.20 17.57 -10.89
N LEU A 140 -10.00 16.56 -11.20
CA LEU A 140 -9.82 15.21 -10.68
C LEU A 140 -9.28 14.33 -11.82
N VAL A 141 -8.17 13.66 -11.57
CA VAL A 141 -7.47 12.79 -12.53
C VAL A 141 -7.71 11.34 -12.11
N GLU A 142 -8.56 10.62 -12.85
CA GLU A 142 -8.54 9.16 -12.75
C GLU A 142 -7.39 8.66 -13.62
N LEU A 143 -6.32 8.19 -12.98
CA LEU A 143 -5.11 7.80 -13.70
C LEU A 143 -5.35 6.55 -14.55
N CYS A 144 -5.99 5.54 -13.97
CA CYS A 144 -6.37 4.29 -14.62
C CYS A 144 -7.41 3.54 -13.79
N PHE A 145 -7.89 2.39 -14.28
CA PHE A 145 -8.81 1.55 -13.51
C PHE A 145 -8.08 0.64 -12.52
N ILE A 146 -8.33 0.77 -11.20
CA ILE A 146 -7.76 -0.12 -10.17
C ILE A 146 -8.26 -1.56 -10.31
N THR A 147 -9.45 -1.75 -10.89
CA THR A 147 -10.08 -3.04 -11.16
C THR A 147 -9.50 -3.74 -12.40
N ASN A 148 -8.76 -3.03 -13.25
CA ASN A 148 -8.14 -3.59 -14.45
C ASN A 148 -6.72 -4.10 -14.17
N LYS A 149 -6.53 -5.41 -14.32
CA LYS A 149 -5.25 -6.04 -14.03
C LYS A 149 -4.10 -5.49 -14.88
N ALA A 150 -4.32 -5.28 -16.18
CA ALA A 150 -3.27 -4.78 -17.08
C ALA A 150 -2.86 -3.34 -16.76
N ASN A 151 -3.83 -2.47 -16.41
CA ASN A 151 -3.52 -1.12 -15.94
C ASN A 151 -2.69 -1.16 -14.65
N MET A 152 -3.10 -1.94 -13.66
CA MET A 152 -2.38 -2.00 -12.38
C MET A 152 -1.02 -2.69 -12.49
N ASP A 153 -0.87 -3.73 -13.32
CA ASP A 153 0.42 -4.35 -13.61
C ASP A 153 1.38 -3.33 -14.25
N TYR A 154 0.92 -2.58 -15.25
CA TYR A 154 1.71 -1.52 -15.88
C TYR A 154 2.05 -0.40 -14.90
N PHE A 155 1.07 0.07 -14.12
CA PHE A 155 1.29 1.16 -13.16
C PHE A 155 2.33 0.74 -12.12
N LYS A 156 2.21 -0.46 -11.55
CA LYS A 156 3.17 -0.99 -10.58
C LYS A 156 4.58 -1.12 -11.14
N ALA A 157 4.72 -1.50 -12.41
CA ALA A 157 6.01 -1.59 -13.08
C ALA A 157 6.62 -0.21 -13.45
N ASN A 158 5.79 0.82 -13.64
CA ASN A 158 6.21 2.10 -14.23
C ASN A 158 5.94 3.34 -13.35
N TYR A 159 5.60 3.17 -12.07
CA TYR A 159 5.13 4.26 -11.20
C TYR A 159 6.06 5.47 -11.12
N ASP A 160 7.39 5.27 -11.09
CA ASP A 160 8.36 6.37 -11.01
C ASP A 160 8.40 7.19 -12.32
N LYS A 161 8.29 6.52 -13.47
CA LYS A 161 8.13 7.18 -14.79
C LYS A 161 6.83 7.98 -14.83
N VAL A 162 5.71 7.37 -14.44
CA VAL A 162 4.39 8.03 -14.43
C VAL A 162 4.41 9.25 -13.52
N ALA A 163 4.98 9.14 -12.32
CA ALA A 163 5.12 10.25 -11.39
C ALA A 163 5.97 11.39 -11.97
N LYS A 164 7.08 11.07 -12.63
CA LYS A 164 7.92 12.07 -13.30
C LYS A 164 7.14 12.82 -14.37
N GLU A 165 6.46 12.11 -15.27
CA GLU A 165 5.71 12.71 -16.37
C GLU A 165 4.56 13.59 -15.86
N LEU A 166 3.81 13.13 -14.85
CA LEU A 166 2.78 13.94 -14.21
C LEU A 166 3.35 15.24 -13.63
N VAL A 167 4.46 15.17 -12.87
CA VAL A 167 5.05 16.37 -12.28
C VAL A 167 5.62 17.31 -13.34
N GLN A 168 6.23 16.79 -14.41
CA GLN A 168 6.67 17.60 -15.55
C GLN A 168 5.51 18.36 -16.18
N ASP A 169 4.37 17.69 -16.38
CA ASP A 169 3.17 18.29 -16.96
C ASP A 169 2.49 19.29 -16.02
N ILE A 170 2.49 19.03 -14.71
CA ILE A 170 1.98 19.96 -13.69
C ILE A 170 2.83 21.23 -13.67
N LEU A 171 4.15 21.10 -13.61
CA LEU A 171 5.09 22.22 -13.57
C LEU A 171 5.30 22.88 -14.94
N ASN A 172 4.77 22.28 -16.01
CA ASN A 172 5.02 22.67 -17.40
C ASN A 172 6.52 22.86 -17.69
N THR A 173 7.33 21.93 -17.21
CA THR A 173 8.79 22.01 -17.35
C THR A 173 9.35 20.64 -17.64
N THR A 174 10.37 20.61 -18.50
CA THR A 174 11.15 19.40 -18.66
C THR A 174 12.05 19.28 -17.44
N ILE A 175 11.67 18.40 -16.52
CA ILE A 175 12.59 17.90 -15.50
C ILE A 175 13.63 17.10 -16.27
N ALA A 176 14.82 17.67 -16.44
CA ALA A 176 15.90 17.03 -17.17
C ALA A 176 16.00 15.57 -16.71
N SER A 177 15.81 14.65 -17.65
CA SER A 177 16.54 13.41 -17.54
C SER A 177 17.99 13.87 -17.53
N LYS A 178 18.68 13.75 -16.40
CA LYS A 178 20.14 13.61 -16.51
C LYS A 178 20.36 12.60 -17.66
N PRO A 179 21.28 12.83 -18.62
CA PRO A 179 21.72 11.70 -19.45
C PRO A 179 22.05 10.56 -18.48
N ALA A 180 22.04 9.31 -18.92
CA ALA A 180 22.59 8.22 -18.13
C ALA A 180 24.12 8.41 -17.97
N GLN A 181 24.57 9.51 -17.37
CA GLN A 181 25.78 9.58 -16.61
C GLN A 181 25.47 8.95 -15.28
N LYS A 182 26.29 7.95 -14.93
CA LYS A 182 26.67 7.67 -13.56
C LYS A 182 27.06 8.98 -12.88
N GLU A 183 26.10 9.72 -12.36
CA GLU A 183 26.32 10.55 -11.21
C GLU A 183 25.31 10.06 -10.20
N GLU A 184 25.87 9.46 -9.16
CA GLU A 184 25.22 9.05 -7.94
C GLU A 184 23.98 9.90 -7.68
N ALA A 185 22.82 9.30 -7.97
CA ALA A 185 21.83 9.25 -6.91
C ALA A 185 22.63 8.95 -5.63
N THR A 186 22.21 9.44 -4.47
CA THR A 186 22.21 8.45 -3.40
C THR A 186 21.32 7.35 -3.95
N VAL A 187 21.97 6.39 -4.62
CA VAL A 187 21.41 5.16 -5.10
C VAL A 187 20.96 4.65 -3.75
N THR A 188 19.69 4.84 -3.40
CA THR A 188 19.03 3.80 -2.67
C THR A 188 19.26 2.62 -3.58
N ALA A 189 20.36 1.89 -3.32
CA ALA A 189 20.69 0.67 -4.00
C ALA A 189 19.39 -0.07 -4.18
N ASP A 190 19.16 -0.73 -5.32
CA ASP A 190 17.99 -1.60 -5.40
C ASP A 190 18.12 -2.60 -4.25
N LYS A 191 17.37 -2.30 -3.18
CA LYS A 191 17.42 -2.97 -1.89
C LYS A 191 16.29 -3.98 -1.85
N ARG A 192 15.58 -4.21 -2.96
CA ARG A 192 14.61 -5.28 -3.07
C ARG A 192 15.22 -6.54 -2.47
N SER A 193 14.40 -7.19 -1.66
CA SER A 193 14.82 -8.40 -0.98
C SER A 193 15.42 -9.38 -1.99
N LYS A 194 16.66 -9.80 -1.74
CA LYS A 194 17.26 -10.93 -2.43
C LYS A 194 16.90 -12.26 -1.74
N LYS A 195 16.41 -12.16 -0.50
CA LYS A 195 16.01 -13.28 0.34
C LYS A 195 14.65 -13.81 -0.07
N PHE A 196 13.66 -12.93 -0.25
CA PHE A 196 12.27 -13.30 -0.54
C PHE A 196 11.90 -13.02 -1.99
N LYS A 197 10.90 -13.76 -2.49
CA LYS A 197 10.32 -13.62 -3.83
C LYS A 197 8.81 -13.43 -3.74
N VAL A 198 8.24 -12.79 -4.76
CA VAL A 198 6.77 -12.67 -4.89
C VAL A 198 6.16 -14.07 -4.97
N GLY A 199 5.11 -14.30 -4.16
CA GLY A 199 4.48 -15.61 -3.99
C GLY A 199 4.99 -16.41 -2.79
N ASP A 200 6.12 -16.02 -2.19
CA ASP A 200 6.62 -16.70 -1.00
C ASP A 200 5.64 -16.58 0.16
N LYS A 201 5.42 -17.69 0.87
CA LYS A 201 4.68 -17.71 2.13
C LYS A 201 5.60 -17.30 3.26
N VAL A 202 5.17 -16.31 4.02
CA VAL A 202 5.94 -15.70 5.10
C VAL A 202 5.07 -15.51 6.34
N ARG A 203 5.73 -15.28 7.47
CA ARG A 203 5.10 -14.94 8.75
C ARG A 203 5.92 -13.88 9.45
N LEU A 204 5.27 -13.21 10.40
CA LEU A 204 5.93 -12.21 11.24
C LEU A 204 6.93 -12.89 12.19
N THR A 205 8.11 -12.30 12.35
CA THR A 205 9.08 -12.69 13.39
C THR A 205 8.59 -12.19 14.74
N SER A 206 8.99 -12.83 15.84
CA SER A 206 8.59 -12.40 17.19
C SER A 206 9.05 -10.97 17.54
N GLY A 207 10.01 -10.41 16.81
CA GLY A 207 10.49 -9.04 16.97
C GLY A 207 9.70 -7.98 16.20
N ALA A 208 8.80 -8.39 15.29
CA ALA A 208 7.98 -7.48 14.49
C ALA A 208 7.05 -6.65 15.39
N LYS A 209 6.94 -5.34 15.14
CA LYS A 209 6.14 -4.44 15.99
C LYS A 209 4.95 -3.82 15.28
N SER A 210 5.14 -3.39 14.04
CA SER A 210 4.13 -2.67 13.28
C SER A 210 4.33 -2.83 11.79
N TRP A 211 3.26 -2.57 11.05
CA TRP A 211 3.36 -2.25 9.64
C TRP A 211 4.24 -1.01 9.44
N LYS A 212 5.03 -0.96 8.36
CA LYS A 212 5.87 0.21 8.05
C LYS A 212 5.00 1.45 7.87
N GLY A 213 5.19 2.44 8.75
CA GLY A 213 4.46 3.70 8.73
C GLY A 213 2.98 3.60 9.08
N SER A 214 2.55 2.49 9.69
CA SER A 214 1.14 2.22 9.98
C SER A 214 0.99 1.55 11.37
N SER A 215 -0.15 0.88 11.60
CA SER A 215 -0.57 0.36 12.90
C SER A 215 0.33 -0.75 13.45
N ASN A 216 0.30 -0.91 14.77
CA ASN A 216 0.98 -2.01 15.47
C ASN A 216 0.35 -3.36 15.11
N PHE A 217 1.19 -4.39 15.05
CA PHE A 217 0.71 -5.76 14.92
C PHE A 217 -0.06 -6.17 16.17
N THR A 218 -1.14 -6.91 15.96
CA THR A 218 -1.92 -7.52 17.03
C THR A 218 -1.63 -9.01 17.09
N ILE A 219 -2.12 -9.69 18.12
CA ILE A 219 -2.04 -11.16 18.21
C ILE A 219 -2.59 -11.83 16.94
N SER A 220 -3.66 -11.28 16.35
CA SER A 220 -4.23 -11.78 15.09
C SER A 220 -3.24 -11.68 13.91
N SER A 221 -2.40 -10.65 13.89
CA SER A 221 -1.35 -10.53 12.88
C SER A 221 -0.34 -11.68 12.96
N PHE A 222 0.05 -12.09 14.17
CA PHE A 222 1.00 -13.20 14.35
C PHE A 222 0.38 -14.58 14.11
N LYS A 223 -0.95 -14.71 14.23
CA LYS A 223 -1.69 -15.93 13.87
C LYS A 223 -1.77 -16.15 12.36
N SER A 224 -1.62 -15.09 11.57
CA SER A 224 -1.79 -15.13 10.12
C SER A 224 -0.56 -15.67 9.38
N GLU A 225 -0.80 -16.43 8.32
CA GLU A 225 0.19 -16.65 7.25
C GLU A 225 0.01 -15.55 6.20
N TYR A 226 1.12 -15.09 5.62
CA TYR A 226 1.13 -14.04 4.62
C TYR A 226 1.76 -14.51 3.31
N ILE A 227 1.42 -13.83 2.22
CA ILE A 227 2.06 -13.99 0.91
C ILE A 227 2.81 -12.70 0.60
N VAL A 228 4.07 -12.84 0.16
CA VAL A 228 4.83 -11.74 -0.43
C VAL A 228 4.16 -11.33 -1.73
N ASN A 229 3.53 -10.15 -1.74
CA ASN A 229 2.81 -9.62 -2.89
C ASN A 229 3.70 -8.71 -3.74
N TRP A 230 4.67 -8.01 -3.12
CA TRP A 230 5.55 -7.07 -3.81
C TRP A 230 6.89 -6.86 -3.08
N LEU A 231 7.96 -6.64 -3.86
CA LEU A 231 9.29 -6.25 -3.36
C LEU A 231 9.58 -4.79 -3.72
N ASN A 232 9.71 -3.93 -2.72
CA ASN A 232 9.93 -2.50 -2.93
C ASN A 232 11.43 -2.19 -3.11
N VAL A 233 11.72 -1.17 -3.91
CA VAL A 233 13.09 -0.69 -4.21
C VAL A 233 13.83 -0.18 -2.97
N ASP A 234 13.09 0.26 -1.95
CA ASP A 234 13.62 0.73 -0.67
C ASP A 234 13.98 -0.40 0.32
N GLY A 235 13.74 -1.65 -0.09
CA GLY A 235 14.01 -2.87 0.69
C GLY A 235 12.89 -3.32 1.61
N THR A 236 11.72 -2.68 1.55
CA THR A 236 10.53 -3.18 2.25
C THR A 236 9.75 -4.13 1.38
N ILE A 237 8.93 -4.95 2.03
CA ILE A 237 8.22 -6.04 1.39
C ILE A 237 6.73 -5.85 1.67
N TYR A 238 5.91 -5.82 0.63
CA TYR A 238 4.46 -5.81 0.82
C TYR A 238 3.99 -7.25 1.01
N ILE A 239 3.35 -7.52 2.14
CA ILE A 239 2.77 -8.82 2.46
C ILE A 239 1.26 -8.67 2.68
N LYS A 240 0.50 -9.70 2.30
CA LYS A 240 -0.95 -9.79 2.55
C LYS A 240 -1.29 -11.11 3.24
N PRO A 241 -2.24 -11.15 4.19
CA PRO A 241 -2.68 -12.43 4.73
C PRO A 241 -3.16 -13.37 3.60
N VAL A 242 -2.92 -14.66 3.74
CA VAL A 242 -3.38 -15.67 2.79
C VAL A 242 -4.91 -15.59 2.70
N GLY A 243 -5.44 -15.43 1.48
CA GLY A 243 -6.88 -15.30 1.24
C GLY A 243 -7.46 -13.90 1.50
N ALA A 244 -6.64 -12.92 1.89
CA ALA A 244 -7.06 -11.53 2.02
C ALA A 244 -6.68 -10.69 0.79
N ASP A 245 -7.48 -9.66 0.55
CA ASP A 245 -7.22 -8.65 -0.50
C ASP A 245 -6.49 -7.40 0.04
N TRP A 246 -6.24 -7.34 1.35
CA TRP A 246 -5.55 -6.25 2.03
C TRP A 246 -4.16 -6.69 2.51
N GLY A 247 -3.24 -5.74 2.66
CA GLY A 247 -1.89 -6.02 3.14
C GLY A 247 -1.14 -4.73 3.52
N GLY A 248 0.16 -4.86 3.74
CA GLY A 248 0.98 -3.71 4.12
C GLY A 248 2.46 -3.98 3.96
N ASN A 249 3.25 -2.91 4.02
CA ASN A 249 4.71 -3.00 3.93
C ASN A 249 5.31 -3.37 5.29
N VAL A 250 6.35 -4.21 5.26
CA VAL A 250 7.15 -4.62 6.42
C VAL A 250 8.64 -4.54 6.08
N TYR A 251 9.51 -4.52 7.08
CA TYR A 251 10.94 -4.67 6.86
C TYR A 251 11.32 -6.14 6.65
N GLU A 252 12.39 -6.41 5.90
CA GLU A 252 12.85 -7.79 5.66
C GLU A 252 13.14 -8.57 6.96
N HIS A 253 13.56 -7.88 8.02
CA HIS A 253 13.83 -8.50 9.33
C HIS A 253 12.57 -8.77 10.16
N ASP A 254 11.43 -8.17 9.81
CA ASP A 254 10.15 -8.42 10.49
C ASP A 254 9.46 -9.69 9.99
N ILE A 255 9.97 -10.29 8.91
CA ILE A 255 9.41 -11.51 8.34
C ILE A 255 10.44 -12.62 8.16
N GLU A 256 9.92 -13.84 8.22
CA GLU A 256 10.65 -15.04 7.87
C GLU A 256 9.75 -15.97 7.04
N TYR A 257 10.39 -16.92 6.35
CA TYR A 257 9.66 -17.95 5.62
C TYR A 257 8.69 -18.64 6.58
N ALA A 258 7.42 -18.71 6.18
CA ALA A 258 6.46 -19.56 6.84
C ALA A 258 6.99 -20.99 6.71
N ARG A 259 7.30 -21.61 7.85
CA ARG A 259 7.75 -22.99 7.85
C ARG A 259 6.50 -23.83 7.78
N SER A 260 6.37 -24.62 6.73
CA SER A 260 5.40 -25.71 6.76
C SER A 260 5.92 -26.74 7.76
N ASN A 261 5.36 -26.72 8.96
CA ASN A 261 5.34 -27.88 9.82
C ASN A 261 3.98 -28.55 9.59
N ASP A 262 4.03 -29.83 9.30
CA ASP A 262 2.89 -30.74 9.19
C ASP A 262 2.29 -31.09 10.57
N ILE A 263 2.52 -30.24 11.58
CA ILE A 263 1.95 -30.39 12.91
C ILE A 263 0.45 -30.08 12.83
N GLN A 264 -0.34 -31.11 13.11
CA GLN A 264 -1.79 -31.10 13.11
C GLN A 264 -2.34 -31.37 14.51
N LYS A 265 -3.66 -31.28 14.64
CA LYS A 265 -4.37 -31.77 15.82
C LYS A 265 -3.98 -33.23 16.11
N ASP A 266 -3.90 -33.54 17.40
CA ASP A 266 -3.54 -34.84 17.98
C ASP A 266 -2.06 -35.25 17.82
N ASP A 267 -1.24 -34.43 17.14
CA ASP A 267 0.20 -34.63 17.15
C ASP A 267 0.81 -34.36 18.52
N ILE A 268 1.90 -35.07 18.82
CA ILE A 268 2.73 -34.79 19.98
C ILE A 268 3.91 -33.92 19.55
N ILE A 269 4.19 -32.87 20.32
CA ILE A 269 5.27 -31.92 20.04
C ILE A 269 6.17 -31.73 21.26
N LYS A 270 7.42 -31.35 20.99
CA LYS A 270 8.34 -30.74 21.96
C LYS A 270 8.62 -29.30 21.61
N LEU A 271 8.84 -28.48 22.64
CA LEU A 271 9.35 -27.13 22.42
C LEU A 271 10.78 -27.19 21.90
N ARG A 272 11.08 -26.36 20.90
CA ARG A 272 12.40 -26.23 20.30
C ARG A 272 13.30 -25.42 21.23
N GLY A 273 13.89 -26.05 22.24
CA GLY A 273 14.93 -25.41 23.07
C GLY A 273 16.16 -25.01 22.21
N PRO A 274 16.93 -23.96 22.56
CA PRO A 274 16.64 -22.72 23.29
C PRO A 274 15.92 -21.64 22.43
N LYS A 275 15.37 -22.01 21.27
CA LYS A 275 14.78 -21.09 20.29
C LYS A 275 13.38 -20.61 20.66
N ALA A 276 12.60 -21.47 21.33
CA ALA A 276 11.26 -21.13 21.81
C ALA A 276 11.32 -20.24 23.06
N THR A 277 11.48 -18.93 22.94
CA THR A 277 11.75 -18.06 24.11
C THR A 277 10.50 -17.59 24.85
N ASN A 278 9.37 -17.48 24.16
CA ASN A 278 8.13 -16.92 24.71
C ASN A 278 6.91 -17.70 24.20
N TRP A 279 5.89 -17.77 25.06
CA TRP A 279 4.54 -18.18 24.67
C TRP A 279 3.90 -17.12 23.76
N VAL A 280 2.83 -17.50 23.06
CA VAL A 280 1.95 -16.51 22.43
C VAL A 280 1.44 -15.57 23.53
N GLY A 281 1.50 -14.26 23.28
CA GLY A 281 1.20 -13.22 24.29
C GLY A 281 2.40 -12.76 25.14
N GLY A 282 3.60 -13.34 24.93
CA GLY A 282 4.86 -12.74 25.38
C GLY A 282 5.41 -13.24 26.72
N ALA A 283 4.68 -14.09 27.46
CA ALA A 283 5.21 -14.71 28.67
C ALA A 283 6.46 -15.57 28.36
N LYS A 284 7.49 -15.52 29.22
CA LYS A 284 8.75 -16.27 28.99
C LYS A 284 8.55 -17.78 29.19
N ILE A 285 9.22 -18.56 28.36
CA ILE A 285 9.33 -20.02 28.50
C ILE A 285 10.55 -20.33 29.37
N THR A 286 10.32 -20.98 30.51
CA THR A 286 11.37 -21.48 31.41
C THR A 286 11.93 -22.82 30.91
N ASP A 287 13.06 -23.25 31.45
CA ASP A 287 13.65 -24.54 31.06
C ASP A 287 12.77 -25.73 31.44
N ASP A 288 12.08 -25.67 32.59
CA ASP A 288 11.12 -26.70 33.01
C ASP A 288 9.96 -26.87 32.01
N MET A 289 9.53 -25.77 31.38
CA MET A 289 8.49 -25.79 30.34
C MET A 289 8.97 -26.40 29.01
N ARG A 290 10.28 -26.59 28.81
CA ARG A 290 10.82 -27.22 27.59
C ARG A 290 10.92 -28.74 27.71
N THR A 291 10.93 -29.25 28.93
CA THR A 291 11.11 -30.66 29.25
C THR A 291 9.94 -31.56 28.80
N PRO A 292 8.66 -31.21 29.05
CA PRO A 292 7.55 -32.10 28.73
C PRO A 292 7.24 -32.16 27.23
N GLU A 293 6.55 -33.25 26.86
CA GLU A 293 5.82 -33.35 25.60
C GLU A 293 4.44 -32.74 25.73
N TYR A 294 3.94 -32.17 24.64
CA TYR A 294 2.63 -31.58 24.58
C TYR A 294 1.80 -32.18 23.47
N SER A 295 0.53 -32.47 23.74
CA SER A 295 -0.46 -32.82 22.73
C SER A 295 -1.02 -31.57 22.07
N VAL A 296 -1.14 -31.58 20.74
CA VAL A 296 -1.76 -30.48 19.99
C VAL A 296 -3.28 -30.66 19.99
N ARG A 297 -3.98 -29.76 20.66
CA ARG A 297 -5.44 -29.78 20.79
C ARG A 297 -6.13 -29.29 19.52
N TYR A 298 -5.60 -28.22 18.92
CA TYR A 298 -6.01 -27.67 17.63
C TYR A 298 -4.98 -26.65 17.14
N ARG A 299 -5.11 -26.27 15.87
CA ARG A 299 -4.26 -25.30 15.18
C ARG A 299 -5.10 -24.16 14.63
N GLU A 300 -4.61 -22.94 14.79
CA GLU A 300 -5.18 -21.74 14.18
C GLU A 300 -4.05 -20.98 13.47
N GLY A 301 -4.01 -21.08 12.13
CA GLY A 301 -2.92 -20.52 11.33
C GLY A 301 -1.56 -21.10 11.75
N ASN A 302 -0.71 -20.27 12.35
CA ASN A 302 0.61 -20.68 12.85
C ASN A 302 0.66 -20.91 14.37
N VAL A 303 -0.47 -20.86 15.07
CA VAL A 303 -0.54 -21.10 16.51
C VAL A 303 -1.05 -22.51 16.80
N LEU A 304 -0.35 -23.19 17.69
CA LEU A 304 -0.71 -24.49 18.24
C LEU A 304 -1.23 -24.30 19.66
N TYR A 305 -2.40 -24.87 19.92
CA TYR A 305 -2.95 -24.99 21.26
C TYR A 305 -2.50 -26.31 21.86
N ILE A 306 -1.73 -26.25 22.94
CA ILE A 306 -1.00 -27.42 23.44
C ILE A 306 -1.35 -27.75 24.89
N ASP A 307 -1.27 -29.04 25.24
CA ASP A 307 -1.62 -29.57 26.57
C ASP A 307 -0.64 -30.68 27.01
N SER A 308 -0.02 -30.53 28.20
CA SER A 308 0.85 -31.54 28.83
C SER A 308 0.17 -32.30 29.99
N GLY A 309 -1.13 -32.10 30.20
CA GLY A 309 -1.91 -32.58 31.35
C GLY A 309 -1.82 -31.66 32.58
N THR A 310 -0.67 -31.03 32.81
CA THR A 310 -0.44 -30.09 33.91
C THR A 310 -0.39 -28.63 33.48
N PHE A 311 -0.21 -28.37 32.18
CA PHE A 311 -0.15 -27.03 31.60
C PHE A 311 -0.89 -26.99 30.27
N ARG A 312 -1.56 -25.87 30.02
CA ARG A 312 -2.12 -25.51 28.72
C ARG A 312 -1.58 -24.16 28.28
N GLY A 313 -1.23 -24.07 27.00
CA GLY A 313 -0.73 -22.83 26.43
C GLY A 313 -0.87 -22.76 24.92
N GLU A 314 -0.60 -21.57 24.41
CA GLU A 314 -0.48 -21.30 22.98
C GLU A 314 0.99 -21.13 22.64
N ILE A 315 1.47 -21.90 21.68
CA ILE A 315 2.82 -21.75 21.14
C ILE A 315 2.75 -21.57 19.63
N TYR A 316 3.72 -20.84 19.09
CA TYR A 316 3.87 -20.78 17.66
C TYR A 316 4.48 -22.07 17.11
N ASP A 317 4.01 -22.51 15.96
CA ASP A 317 4.36 -23.80 15.37
C ASP A 317 5.89 -23.95 15.12
N TRP A 318 6.60 -22.85 14.89
CA TRP A 318 8.03 -22.82 14.61
C TRP A 318 8.89 -23.04 15.86
N ASP A 319 8.29 -22.79 17.03
CA ASP A 319 8.83 -23.05 18.35
C ASP A 319 8.54 -24.48 18.82
N ALA A 320 7.89 -25.28 17.96
CA ALA A 320 7.61 -26.69 18.18
C ALA A 320 8.35 -27.60 17.18
N VAL A 321 8.49 -28.86 17.58
CA VAL A 321 8.94 -29.97 16.74
C VAL A 321 8.01 -31.15 17.00
N LYS A 322 7.48 -31.75 15.94
CA LYS A 322 6.71 -33.00 16.03
C LYS A 322 7.60 -34.12 16.56
N VAL A 323 7.13 -34.80 17.60
CA VAL A 323 7.71 -36.06 18.07
C VAL A 323 7.22 -37.14 17.12
N LYS A 324 8.14 -37.95 16.61
CA LYS A 324 7.82 -39.07 15.72
C LYS A 324 7.04 -40.15 16.44
#